data_AF-A0A925R282-F1
#
_entry.id   AF-A0A925R282-F1
#
_cell.length_a   1.000
_cell.length_b   1.000
_cell.length_c   1.000
_cell.angle_alpha   90.00
_cell.angle_beta   90.00
_cell.angle_gamma   90.00
#
_symmetry.space_group_name_H-M   'P 1'
#
loop_
_entity.id
_entity.type
_entity.pdbx_description
1 polymer ?
#
loop_
_entity_poly.entity_id
_entity_poly.type
_entity_poly.pdbx_seq_one_letter_code
_entity_poly.pdbx_strand_id
1 'polypeptide(L)'
;EMPLPDNTAKMMGGVGPFGSVEMGGMFSVLKVRAGQKRGDYSDPGWFKHPTGTNAFEWAGALSEPARFASEGGSSMPSRGKPAKDIEVQIRKPKGHSGH
;
A
#
# COMPACT_ATOMS: atom_id res chain seq x y z
N GLU A 1 7.66 4.03 26.43
CA GLU A 1 8.65 3.78 25.37
C GLU A 1 9.84 3.08 26.02
N MET A 2 10.21 1.89 25.56
CA MET A 2 11.36 1.17 26.12
C MET A 2 12.65 1.77 25.53
N PRO A 3 13.61 2.21 26.35
CA PRO A 3 14.84 2.84 25.86
C PRO A 3 15.67 1.84 25.06
N LEU A 4 16.11 2.26 23.87
CA LEU A 4 17.00 1.48 23.00
C LEU A 4 18.43 1.47 23.59
N PRO A 5 19.19 0.35 23.50
CA PRO A 5 20.57 0.29 23.99
C PRO A 5 21.49 1.28 23.27
N ASP A 6 22.36 1.96 24.03
CA ASP A 6 23.23 3.06 23.59
C ASP A 6 24.12 2.75 22.37
N ASN A 7 24.44 1.47 22.14
CA ASN A 7 25.33 1.03 21.07
C ASN A 7 24.61 0.57 19.80
N THR A 8 23.29 0.79 19.70
CA THR A 8 22.55 0.51 18.47
C THR A 8 22.45 1.81 17.69
N ALA A 9 23.30 1.98 16.67
CA ALA A 9 23.02 2.97 15.63
C ALA A 9 21.59 2.71 15.18
N LYS A 10 20.73 3.74 15.28
CA LYS A 10 19.31 3.61 14.97
C LYS A 10 19.17 2.96 13.58
N MET A 11 18.89 1.65 13.57
CA MET A 11 18.19 0.98 12.47
C MET A 11 16.80 1.63 12.28
N MET A 12 16.39 2.46 13.25
CA MET A 12 15.21 3.30 13.29
C MET A 12 15.35 4.48 12.33
N GLY A 13 14.28 4.75 11.58
CA GLY A 13 14.18 5.85 10.63
C GLY A 13 14.62 7.20 11.19
N GLY A 14 14.95 8.12 10.28
CA GLY A 14 15.22 9.51 10.66
C GLY A 14 13.95 10.16 11.22
N VAL A 15 14.10 11.18 12.06
CA VAL A 15 12.94 11.95 12.53
C VAL A 15 12.56 12.95 11.45
N GLY A 16 11.29 13.08 11.13
CA GLY A 16 10.72 14.08 10.22
C GLY A 16 9.73 15.00 10.95
N PRO A 17 9.20 16.06 10.28
CA PRO A 17 8.26 16.99 10.88
C PRO A 17 6.89 16.38 11.21
N PHE A 18 6.56 15.24 10.59
CA PHE A 18 5.27 14.57 10.74
C PHE A 18 5.40 13.11 11.24
N GLY A 19 6.56 12.74 11.80
CA GLY A 19 6.82 11.39 12.31
C GLY A 19 8.11 10.78 11.78
N SER A 20 8.21 9.45 11.90
CA SER A 20 9.38 8.67 11.46
C SER A 20 9.51 8.69 9.94
N VAL A 21 10.73 8.90 9.45
CA VAL A 21 11.12 8.80 8.04
C VAL A 21 11.82 7.45 7.89
N GLU A 22 11.04 6.42 7.55
CA GLU A 22 11.50 5.04 7.51
C GLU A 22 11.78 4.62 6.07
N MET A 23 13.05 4.62 5.70
CA MET A 23 13.55 3.93 4.50
C MET A 23 14.83 3.15 4.82
N GLY A 24 14.89 2.51 6.00
CA GLY A 24 16.01 1.65 6.39
C GLY A 24 17.40 2.32 6.33
N GLY A 25 17.47 3.62 6.59
CA GLY A 25 18.73 4.39 6.50
C GLY A 25 19.18 4.73 5.07
N MET A 26 18.41 4.39 4.03
CA MET A 26 18.77 4.60 2.63
C MET A 26 18.37 5.99 2.08
N PHE A 27 18.25 7.00 2.94
CA PHE A 27 17.88 8.35 2.52
C PHE A 27 18.77 9.40 3.17
N SER A 28 19.00 10.48 2.43
CA SER A 28 19.67 11.68 2.92
C SER A 28 18.66 12.83 3.01
N VAL A 29 18.65 13.55 4.12
CA VAL A 29 17.81 14.75 4.28
C VAL A 29 18.66 15.99 4.01
N LEU A 30 18.30 16.74 2.97
CA LEU A 30 18.90 18.04 2.68
C LEU A 30 17.92 19.16 3.07
N LYS A 31 18.31 20.01 4.02
CA LYS A 31 17.55 21.20 4.41
C LYS A 31 18.13 22.43 3.71
N VAL A 32 17.41 22.97 2.73
CA VAL A 32 17.80 24.22 2.05
C VAL A 32 17.25 25.43 2.81
N ARG A 33 18.06 26.46 3.00
CA ARG A 33 17.75 27.65 3.79
C ARG A 33 18.25 28.90 3.08
N ALA A 34 17.36 29.87 2.83
CA ALA A 34 17.71 31.12 2.14
C ALA A 34 18.59 32.06 2.99
N GLY A 35 18.42 32.05 4.32
CA GLY A 35 19.11 32.93 5.26
C GLY A 35 20.31 32.31 5.98
N GLN A 36 20.81 31.14 5.55
CA GLN A 36 21.93 30.47 6.23
C GLN A 36 23.22 31.24 5.99
N LYS A 37 23.86 31.70 7.07
CA LYS A 37 25.13 32.43 6.98
C LYS A 37 26.28 31.47 6.64
N ARG A 38 27.32 31.98 5.97
CA ARG A 38 28.54 31.20 5.73
C ARG A 38 29.18 30.79 7.06
N GLY A 39 29.49 29.50 7.21
CA GLY A 39 30.10 28.95 8.42
C GLY A 39 29.11 28.75 9.59
N ASP A 40 27.83 29.02 9.38
CA ASP A 40 26.78 28.68 10.33
C ASP A 40 26.28 27.25 10.04
N TYR A 41 26.50 26.34 10.99
CA TYR A 41 26.08 24.93 10.93
C TYR A 41 24.97 24.63 11.95
N SER A 42 24.36 25.65 12.55
CA SER A 42 23.23 25.45 13.46
C SER A 42 22.02 24.88 12.72
N ASP A 43 21.22 24.04 13.40
CA ASP A 43 19.96 23.53 12.86
C ASP A 43 18.80 24.42 13.32
N PRO A 44 18.21 25.26 12.46
CA PRO A 44 17.04 26.06 12.79
C PRO A 44 15.75 25.23 12.90
N GLY A 45 15.82 23.91 12.70
CA GLY A 45 14.69 23.00 12.76
C GLY A 45 14.05 22.73 11.40
N TRP A 46 12.81 22.24 11.42
CA TRP A 46 12.04 21.89 10.21
C TRP A 46 11.52 23.10 9.45
N PHE A 47 11.22 22.88 8.16
CA PHE A 47 10.54 23.90 7.36
C PHE A 47 9.17 24.22 7.95
N LYS A 48 8.87 25.51 8.12
CA LYS A 48 7.57 25.97 8.61
C LYS A 48 6.62 26.13 7.43
N HIS A 49 5.69 25.19 7.31
CA HIS A 49 4.67 25.20 6.26
C HIS A 49 3.75 26.44 6.42
N PRO A 50 3.45 27.17 5.33
CA PRO A 50 2.49 28.26 5.38
C PRO A 50 1.11 27.78 5.84
N THR A 51 0.34 28.68 6.47
CA THR A 51 -1.02 28.38 6.92
C THR A 51 -1.88 27.84 5.78
N GLY A 52 -2.57 26.72 6.03
CA GLY A 52 -3.46 26.08 5.05
C GLY A 52 -2.78 25.18 4.02
N THR A 53 -1.46 25.00 4.08
CA THR A 53 -0.73 24.11 3.13
C THR A 53 -0.53 22.69 3.64
N ASN A 54 -0.74 22.45 4.94
CA ASN A 54 -0.69 21.11 5.50
C ASN A 54 -1.97 20.35 5.16
N ALA A 55 -1.83 19.05 4.93
CA ALA A 55 -2.96 18.16 4.83
C ALA A 55 -3.74 18.15 6.15
N PHE A 56 -5.06 18.03 6.05
CA PHE A 56 -5.98 17.93 7.16
C PHE A 56 -6.96 16.78 6.88
N GLU A 57 -7.56 16.25 7.94
CA GLU A 57 -8.59 15.23 7.80
C GLU A 57 -9.81 15.79 7.05
N TRP A 58 -10.23 15.10 6.00
CA TRP A 58 -11.43 15.45 5.26
C TRP A 58 -12.66 14.78 5.89
N ALA A 59 -13.49 15.56 6.58
CA ALA A 59 -14.71 15.07 7.22
C ALA A 59 -15.95 15.05 6.30
N GLY A 60 -15.80 15.41 5.02
CA GLY A 60 -16.90 15.46 4.06
C GLY A 60 -17.16 14.12 3.36
N ALA A 61 -18.31 14.00 2.71
CA ALA A 61 -18.56 12.87 1.80
C ALA A 61 -17.59 12.93 0.61
N LEU A 62 -16.94 11.81 0.31
CA LEU A 62 -16.19 11.67 -0.93
C LEU A 62 -17.18 11.58 -2.09
N SER A 63 -16.93 12.31 -3.17
CA SER A 63 -17.67 12.12 -4.41
C SER A 63 -17.48 10.70 -4.93
N GLU A 64 -18.54 10.12 -5.52
CA GLU A 64 -18.45 8.83 -6.20
C GLU A 64 -17.27 8.88 -7.19
N PRO A 65 -16.24 8.03 -7.02
CA PRO A 65 -15.09 8.05 -7.90
C PRO A 65 -15.56 7.71 -9.32
N ALA A 66 -15.11 8.46 -10.31
CA ALA A 66 -15.37 8.16 -11.72
C ALA A 66 -14.71 6.82 -12.07
N ARG A 67 -15.44 5.71 -11.90
CA ARG A 67 -14.99 4.40 -12.34
C ARG A 67 -15.07 4.40 -13.86
N PHE A 68 -13.93 4.24 -14.51
CA PHE A 68 -13.89 3.97 -15.94
C PHE A 68 -14.66 2.66 -16.16
N ALA A 69 -15.78 2.72 -16.89
CA ALA A 69 -16.50 1.54 -17.34
C ALA A 69 -15.70 0.90 -18.47
N SER A 70 -14.51 0.35 -18.19
CA SER A 70 -13.85 -0.57 -19.11
C SER A 70 -14.71 -1.82 -19.17
N GLU A 71 -15.66 -1.82 -20.11
CA GLU A 71 -16.29 -2.97 -20.74
C GLU A 71 -16.36 -4.24 -19.87
N GLY A 72 -17.02 -4.12 -18.71
CA GLY A 72 -17.50 -5.27 -17.94
C GLY A 72 -18.77 -5.85 -18.56
N GLY A 73 -18.87 -5.85 -19.89
CA GLY A 73 -19.84 -6.67 -20.58
C GLY A 73 -19.41 -8.11 -20.32
N SER A 74 -20.23 -8.86 -19.57
CA SER A 74 -19.99 -10.27 -19.28
C SER A 74 -19.51 -10.97 -20.55
N SER A 75 -18.26 -11.43 -20.55
CA SER A 75 -17.60 -11.94 -21.76
C SER A 75 -18.28 -13.18 -22.33
N MET A 76 -19.29 -13.72 -21.65
CA MET A 76 -20.31 -14.58 -22.24
C MET A 76 -21.68 -14.37 -21.55
N PRO A 77 -22.78 -14.10 -22.28
CA PRO A 77 -24.10 -14.34 -21.74
C PRO A 77 -24.26 -15.84 -21.51
N SER A 78 -24.52 -16.27 -20.27
CA SER A 78 -24.92 -17.64 -19.98
C SER A 78 -26.24 -17.92 -20.69
N ARG A 79 -26.17 -18.52 -21.89
CA ARG A 79 -27.32 -19.23 -22.47
C ARG A 79 -27.55 -20.43 -21.56
N GLY A 80 -28.47 -20.26 -20.62
CA GLY A 80 -28.96 -21.35 -19.77
C GLY A 80 -29.34 -22.52 -20.66
N LYS A 81 -28.49 -23.54 -20.69
CA LYS A 81 -28.87 -24.84 -21.26
C LYS A 81 -29.87 -25.44 -20.28
N PRO A 82 -31.09 -25.82 -20.70
CA PRO A 82 -31.97 -26.55 -19.82
C PRO A 82 -31.25 -27.83 -19.37
N ALA A 83 -31.33 -28.13 -18.07
CA ALA A 83 -30.79 -29.36 -17.51
C ALA A 83 -31.40 -30.53 -18.29
N LYS A 84 -30.59 -31.19 -19.13
CA LYS A 84 -30.97 -32.46 -19.71
C LYS A 84 -30.55 -33.51 -18.70
N ASP A 85 -31.50 -34.30 -18.23
CA ASP A 85 -31.20 -35.49 -17.45
C ASP A 85 -30.38 -36.43 -18.34
N ILE A 86 -29.09 -36.56 -18.01
CA ILE A 86 -28.19 -37.47 -18.71
C ILE A 86 -28.23 -38.78 -17.96
N GLU A 87 -28.91 -39.79 -18.51
CA GLU A 87 -28.91 -41.14 -17.98
C GLU A 87 -27.59 -41.84 -18.32
N VAL A 88 -26.86 -42.28 -17.30
CA VAL A 88 -25.54 -42.90 -17.44
C VAL A 88 -25.66 -44.39 -17.11
N GLN A 89 -25.35 -45.26 -18.08
CA GLN A 89 -25.31 -46.71 -17.85
C GLN A 89 -23.93 -47.11 -17.32
N ILE A 90 -23.85 -47.37 -16.02
CA ILE A 90 -22.60 -47.73 -15.33
C ILE A 90 -22.45 -49.25 -15.31
N ARG A 91 -21.34 -49.77 -15.85
CA ARG A 91 -20.95 -51.18 -15.72
C ARG A 91 -19.83 -51.33 -14.70
N LYS A 92 -20.04 -52.15 -13.66
CA LYS A 92 -18.99 -52.48 -12.68
C LYS A 92 -17.85 -53.26 -13.35
N PRO A 93 -16.57 -52.95 -13.06
CA PRO A 93 -15.46 -53.77 -13.50
C PRO A 93 -15.51 -55.14 -12.78
N LYS A 94 -15.40 -56.23 -13.55
CA LYS A 94 -15.22 -57.59 -13.01
C LYS A 94 -13.73 -57.78 -12.71
N GLY A 95 -13.44 -58.33 -11.53
CA GLY A 95 -12.16 -58.20 -10.81
C GLY A 95 -10.90 -58.81 -11.43
N HIS A 96 -9.81 -58.55 -10.69
CA HIS A 96 -8.38 -58.77 -10.91
C HIS A 96 -7.92 -60.23 -11.06
N SER A 97 -6.91 -60.47 -11.91
CA SER A 97 -5.97 -61.60 -11.75
C SER A 97 -4.62 -61.28 -12.38
N GLY A 98 -3.55 -61.33 -11.57
CA GLY A 98 -2.19 -61.52 -12.06
C GLY A 98 -1.21 -60.49 -11.50
N HIS A 99 -0.34 -60.97 -10.63
CA HIS A 99 0.85 -60.31 -10.08
C HIS A 99 1.93 -60.09 -11.16
#